data_AF-A0A4Y8SQL3-F1
#
_entry.id   AF-A0A4Y8SQL3-F1
#
_cell.length_a   1.000
_cell.length_b   1.000
_cell.length_c   1.000
_cell.angle_alpha   90.00
_cell.angle_beta   90.00
_cell.angle_gamma   90.00
#
_symmetry.space_group_name_H-M   'P 1'
#
loop_
_entity.id
_entity.type
_entity.pdbx_description
1 polymer ?
#
loop_
_entity_poly.entity_id
_entity_poly.type
_entity_poly.pdbx_seq_one_letter_code
_entity_poly.pdbx_strand_id
1 'polypeptide(L)'
;MKKASFIAIALLIIPLLYGFAGFMDEQAWVSWGNRVLTEAYDPSGEPNIAHWEIALTTDHFIRIRKTYQQGNQAYYSFNIKRIRAMNYQRTTADTLADTLQVRTLTDDIIIQTFDDPNGDLDSVATSLKIPVVKLSPARLDSLKEAFTFLKKKGM
;
A
#
# COMPACT_ATOMS: atom_id res chain seq x y z
N MET A 1 -1.96 -47.11 -18.96
CA MET A 1 -1.03 -46.02 -19.30
C MET A 1 -1.69 -44.64 -19.42
N LYS A 2 -2.86 -44.48 -20.09
CA LYS A 2 -3.51 -43.16 -20.28
C LYS A 2 -3.94 -42.43 -18.98
N LYS A 3 -4.36 -43.17 -17.93
CA LYS A 3 -4.78 -42.58 -16.63
C LYS A 3 -3.60 -42.06 -15.79
N ALA A 4 -2.43 -42.66 -15.90
CA ALA A 4 -1.23 -42.24 -15.19
C ALA A 4 -0.68 -40.91 -15.74
N SER A 5 -0.76 -40.70 -17.07
CA SER A 5 -0.39 -39.42 -17.68
C SER A 5 -1.32 -38.28 -17.30
N PHE A 6 -2.62 -38.53 -17.11
CA PHE A 6 -3.58 -37.50 -16.69
C PHE A 6 -3.33 -37.03 -15.24
N ILE A 7 -2.99 -37.95 -14.33
CA ILE A 7 -2.66 -37.63 -12.94
C ILE A 7 -1.34 -36.86 -12.84
N ALA A 8 -0.34 -37.21 -13.66
CA ALA A 8 0.94 -36.50 -13.70
C ALA A 8 0.79 -35.05 -14.24
N ILE A 9 -0.07 -34.84 -15.24
CA ILE A 9 -0.37 -33.51 -15.78
C ILE A 9 -1.16 -32.69 -14.74
N ALA A 10 -2.13 -33.29 -14.05
CA ALA A 10 -2.87 -32.61 -12.98
C ALA A 10 -1.96 -32.18 -11.82
N LEU A 11 -0.98 -33.02 -11.42
CA LEU A 11 0.00 -32.70 -10.38
C LEU A 11 0.97 -31.56 -10.76
N LEU A 12 1.27 -31.38 -12.05
CA LEU A 12 2.10 -30.27 -12.56
C LEU A 12 1.33 -28.94 -12.62
N ILE A 13 -0.01 -28.98 -12.72
CA ILE A 13 -0.85 -27.76 -12.79
C ILE A 13 -1.21 -27.25 -11.38
N ILE A 14 -1.21 -28.12 -10.37
CA ILE A 14 -1.45 -27.75 -8.97
C ILE A 14 -0.52 -26.61 -8.49
N PRO A 15 0.82 -26.64 -8.67
CA PRO A 15 1.68 -25.52 -8.26
C PRO A 15 1.47 -24.23 -9.08
N LEU A 16 0.84 -24.30 -10.26
CA LEU A 16 0.43 -23.10 -11.02
C LEU A 16 -0.85 -22.44 -10.45
N LEU A 17 -1.66 -23.20 -9.71
CA LEU A 17 -2.91 -22.72 -9.11
C LEU A 17 -2.75 -22.26 -7.64
N TYR A 18 -1.72 -22.75 -6.94
CA TYR A 18 -1.39 -22.34 -5.58
C TYR A 18 -0.29 -21.28 -5.55
N GLY A 19 -0.67 -20.05 -5.88
CA GLY A 19 -0.03 -18.84 -5.33
C GLY A 19 1.39 -18.52 -5.81
N PHE A 20 1.46 -17.59 -6.76
CA PHE A 20 2.67 -16.89 -7.24
C PHE A 20 3.56 -16.21 -6.17
N ALA A 21 3.22 -16.27 -4.87
CA ALA A 21 3.90 -15.52 -3.81
C ALA A 21 5.31 -16.05 -3.47
N GLY A 22 5.61 -17.33 -3.73
CA GLY A 22 6.87 -17.95 -3.34
C GLY A 22 8.10 -17.56 -4.18
N PHE A 23 7.92 -16.92 -5.33
CA PHE A 23 9.00 -16.64 -6.29
C PHE A 23 9.16 -15.15 -6.65
N MET A 24 8.38 -14.27 -6.02
CA MET A 24 8.53 -12.83 -6.27
C MET A 24 9.80 -12.31 -5.60
N ASP A 25 10.71 -11.76 -6.40
CA ASP A 25 11.86 -11.02 -5.90
C ASP A 25 11.43 -9.67 -5.31
N GLU A 26 12.38 -8.96 -4.71
CA GLU A 26 12.10 -7.67 -4.04
C GLU A 26 11.51 -6.63 -5.00
N GLN A 27 12.03 -6.55 -6.22
CA GLN A 27 11.52 -5.61 -7.23
C GLN A 27 10.09 -5.97 -7.62
N ALA A 28 9.76 -7.24 -7.77
CA ALA A 28 8.40 -7.70 -8.05
C ALA A 28 7.44 -7.33 -6.91
N TRP A 29 7.87 -7.47 -5.64
CA TRP A 29 7.07 -7.05 -4.49
C TRP A 29 6.87 -5.54 -4.40
N VAL A 30 7.92 -4.76 -4.71
CA VAL A 30 7.84 -3.30 -4.81
C VAL A 30 6.86 -2.88 -5.91
N SER A 31 6.99 -3.44 -7.11
CA SER A 31 6.10 -3.16 -8.25
C SER A 31 4.65 -3.56 -7.95
N TRP A 32 4.45 -4.73 -7.33
CA TRP A 32 3.13 -5.18 -6.88
C TRP A 32 2.53 -4.23 -5.84
N GLY A 33 3.30 -3.86 -4.81
CA GLY A 33 2.85 -2.96 -3.75
C GLY A 33 2.44 -1.60 -4.30
N ASN A 34 3.24 -1.01 -5.20
CA ASN A 34 2.88 0.22 -5.91
C ASN A 34 1.55 0.09 -6.65
N ARG A 35 1.41 -0.96 -7.46
CA ARG A 35 0.19 -1.18 -8.24
C ARG A 35 -1.03 -1.31 -7.33
N VAL A 36 -0.95 -2.13 -6.28
CA VAL A 36 -2.07 -2.34 -5.35
C VAL A 36 -2.42 -1.05 -4.61
N LEU A 37 -1.43 -0.31 -4.12
CA LEU A 37 -1.69 0.94 -3.38
C LEU A 37 -2.30 2.02 -4.28
N THR A 38 -1.84 2.12 -5.53
CA THR A 38 -2.39 3.05 -6.51
C THR A 38 -3.81 2.67 -6.94
N GLU A 39 -4.06 1.39 -7.24
CA GLU A 39 -5.40 0.88 -7.55
C GLU A 39 -6.38 1.02 -6.37
N ALA A 40 -5.86 0.99 -5.14
CA ALA A 40 -6.66 1.04 -3.94
C ALA A 40 -7.14 2.45 -3.58
N TYR A 41 -6.42 3.51 -3.95
CA TYR A 41 -6.75 4.87 -3.53
C TYR A 41 -8.14 5.30 -4.03
N ASP A 42 -8.94 5.87 -3.12
CA ASP A 42 -10.26 6.41 -3.45
C ASP A 42 -10.28 7.94 -3.27
N PRO A 43 -10.30 8.71 -4.37
CA PRO A 43 -10.31 10.17 -4.29
C PRO A 43 -11.60 10.74 -3.69
N SER A 44 -12.70 9.98 -3.61
CA SER A 44 -13.94 10.45 -2.98
C SER A 44 -13.80 10.74 -1.49
N GLY A 45 -12.83 10.10 -0.82
CA GLY A 45 -12.50 10.36 0.58
C GLY A 45 -11.72 11.66 0.82
N GLU A 46 -11.14 12.24 -0.24
CA GLU A 46 -10.28 13.43 -0.17
C GLU A 46 -10.58 14.40 -1.34
N PRO A 47 -11.77 15.04 -1.35
CA PRO A 47 -12.27 15.79 -2.50
C PRO A 47 -11.43 17.02 -2.90
N ASN A 48 -10.55 17.50 -2.02
CA ASN A 48 -9.69 18.67 -2.25
C ASN A 48 -8.34 18.30 -2.89
N ILE A 49 -8.08 17.03 -3.15
CA ILE A 49 -6.86 16.54 -3.79
C ILE A 49 -7.06 16.51 -5.31
N ALA A 50 -6.24 17.27 -6.04
CA ALA A 50 -6.23 17.29 -7.50
C ALA A 50 -5.36 16.17 -8.08
N HIS A 51 -4.23 15.88 -7.44
CA HIS A 51 -3.32 14.81 -7.86
C HIS A 51 -2.80 14.04 -6.66
N TRP A 52 -2.76 12.73 -6.77
CA TRP A 52 -2.29 11.85 -5.71
C TRP A 52 -1.32 10.83 -6.29
N GLU A 53 -0.18 10.65 -5.62
CA GLU A 53 0.85 9.71 -6.01
C GLU A 53 1.34 8.95 -4.78
N ILE A 54 1.53 7.64 -4.93
CA ILE A 54 2.24 6.82 -3.96
C ILE A 54 3.39 6.10 -4.67
N ALA A 55 4.53 6.06 -4.00
CA ALA A 55 5.71 5.35 -4.43
C ALA A 55 6.25 4.53 -3.27
N LEU A 56 6.23 3.21 -3.43
CA LEU A 56 7.04 2.27 -2.67
C LEU A 56 8.34 2.06 -3.44
N THR A 57 9.47 2.27 -2.79
CA THR A 57 10.80 2.22 -3.43
C THR A 57 11.64 1.05 -2.89
N THR A 58 12.69 0.68 -3.61
CA THR A 58 13.61 -0.42 -3.25
C THR A 58 14.45 -0.13 -2.01
N ASP A 59 14.60 1.14 -1.62
CA ASP A 59 15.12 1.53 -0.30
C ASP A 59 14.08 1.35 0.84
N HIS A 60 12.94 0.74 0.53
CA HIS A 60 11.85 0.40 1.45
C HIS A 60 11.10 1.61 2.03
N PHE A 61 11.19 2.77 1.39
CA PHE A 61 10.36 3.92 1.72
C PHE A 61 9.01 3.87 1.01
N ILE A 62 7.97 4.28 1.73
CA ILE A 62 6.71 4.72 1.14
C ILE A 62 6.74 6.24 1.13
N ARG A 63 6.57 6.81 -0.06
CA ARG A 63 6.47 8.25 -0.31
C ARG A 63 5.11 8.53 -0.91
N ILE A 64 4.39 9.49 -0.35
CA ILE A 64 3.10 9.94 -0.89
C ILE A 64 3.22 11.42 -1.19
N ARG A 65 2.73 11.82 -2.36
CA ARG A 65 2.57 13.21 -2.73
C ARG A 65 1.09 13.47 -2.95
N LYS A 66 0.60 14.54 -2.33
CA LYS A 66 -0.73 15.07 -2.54
C LYS A 66 -0.59 16.48 -3.06
N THR A 67 -1.15 16.75 -4.23
CA THR A 67 -1.31 18.10 -4.76
C THR A 67 -2.76 18.49 -4.61
N TYR A 68 -3.00 19.58 -3.89
CA TYR A 68 -4.34 20.09 -3.64
C TYR A 68 -4.84 20.91 -4.83
N GLN A 69 -6.15 21.10 -4.94
CA GLN A 69 -6.75 21.91 -6.01
C GLN A 69 -6.24 23.36 -6.06
N GLN A 70 -5.72 23.88 -4.95
CA GLN A 70 -5.15 25.22 -4.84
C GLN A 70 -3.65 25.27 -5.25
N GLY A 71 -3.05 24.13 -5.58
CA GLY A 71 -1.65 24.01 -6.02
C GLY A 71 -0.65 23.67 -4.91
N ASN A 72 -1.01 23.91 -3.64
CA ASN A 72 -0.20 23.52 -2.49
C ASN A 72 0.00 22.00 -2.43
N GLN A 73 1.06 21.56 -1.77
CA GLN A 73 1.48 20.16 -1.78
C GLN A 73 1.72 19.65 -0.36
N ALA A 74 1.43 18.37 -0.14
CA ALA A 74 1.81 17.64 1.06
C ALA A 74 2.56 16.37 0.68
N TYR A 75 3.70 16.17 1.33
CA TYR A 75 4.57 15.02 1.18
C TYR A 75 4.58 14.21 2.47
N TYR A 76 4.45 12.90 2.32
CA TYR A 76 4.53 11.95 3.42
C TYR A 76 5.65 10.96 3.10
N SER A 77 6.52 10.69 4.06
CA SER A 77 7.62 9.74 3.87
C SER A 77 7.86 8.92 5.13
N PHE A 78 7.93 7.60 4.99
CA PHE A 78 8.30 6.70 6.08
C PHE A 78 8.85 5.39 5.53
N ASN A 79 9.70 4.74 6.31
CA ASN A 79 10.24 3.44 5.96
C ASN A 79 9.30 2.31 6.41
N ILE A 80 9.07 1.30 5.57
CA ILE A 80 8.24 0.12 5.88
C ILE A 80 8.69 -0.57 7.18
N LYS A 81 9.98 -0.53 7.50
CA LYS A 81 10.53 -1.11 8.74
C LYS A 81 9.91 -0.53 10.01
N ARG A 82 9.49 0.74 9.96
CA ARG A 82 8.89 1.46 11.09
C ARG A 82 7.41 1.11 11.30
N ILE A 83 6.78 0.46 10.32
CA ILE A 83 5.37 0.05 10.41
C ILE A 83 5.21 -0.95 11.55
N ARG A 84 4.40 -0.56 12.54
CA ARG A 84 3.93 -1.41 13.63
C ARG A 84 2.71 -2.22 13.20
N ALA A 85 1.75 -1.55 12.54
CA ALA A 85 0.47 -2.15 12.19
C ALA A 85 -0.13 -1.52 10.92
N MET A 86 -0.90 -2.32 10.19
CA MET A 86 -1.76 -1.88 9.10
C MET A 86 -3.19 -2.30 9.41
N ASN A 87 -4.05 -1.33 9.69
CA ASN A 87 -5.45 -1.55 10.02
C ASN A 87 -6.32 -1.17 8.83
N TYR A 88 -7.36 -1.96 8.58
CA TYR A 88 -8.37 -1.67 7.58
C TYR A 88 -9.69 -1.40 8.27
N GLN A 89 -10.22 -0.19 8.10
CA GLN A 89 -11.45 0.26 8.73
C GLN A 89 -12.52 0.35 7.64
N ARG A 90 -13.56 -0.48 7.76
CA ARG A 90 -14.69 -0.48 6.83
C ARG A 90 -15.72 0.55 7.27
N THR A 91 -16.22 1.31 6.31
CA THR A 91 -17.42 2.11 6.49
C THR A 91 -18.68 1.27 6.30
N THR A 92 -19.77 1.68 6.95
CA THR A 92 -21.08 1.04 6.80
C THR A 92 -21.86 1.56 5.60
N ALA A 93 -21.50 2.72 5.05
CA ALA A 93 -22.16 3.30 3.90
C ALA A 93 -21.43 2.91 2.60
N ASP A 94 -22.16 2.50 1.58
CA ASP A 94 -21.56 2.09 0.29
C ASP A 94 -20.94 3.25 -0.51
N THR A 95 -21.38 4.48 -0.23
CA THR A 95 -20.92 5.69 -0.91
C THR A 95 -19.66 6.30 -0.30
N LEU A 96 -19.16 5.76 0.81
CA LEU A 96 -17.98 6.27 1.50
C LEU A 96 -16.79 5.35 1.25
N ALA A 97 -15.61 5.95 1.13
CA ALA A 97 -14.36 5.22 1.07
C ALA A 97 -14.09 4.48 2.40
N ASP A 98 -13.50 3.30 2.30
CA ASP A 98 -12.89 2.63 3.45
C ASP A 98 -11.56 3.33 3.81
N THR A 99 -10.98 3.02 4.96
CA THR A 99 -9.70 3.60 5.38
C THR A 99 -8.65 2.53 5.60
N LEU A 100 -7.53 2.66 4.88
CA LEU A 100 -6.30 1.94 5.20
C LEU A 100 -5.45 2.82 6.12
N GLN A 101 -5.26 2.38 7.35
CA GLN A 101 -4.44 3.08 8.34
C GLN A 101 -3.11 2.37 8.54
N VAL A 102 -2.02 3.07 8.26
CA VAL A 102 -0.66 2.64 8.62
C VAL A 102 -0.28 3.32 9.94
N ARG A 103 0.29 2.53 10.86
CA ARG A 103 0.81 3.04 12.15
C ARG A 103 2.26 2.65 12.32
N THR A 104 3.08 3.59 12.75
CA THR A 104 4.49 3.37 13.09
C THR A 104 4.69 3.15 14.59
N LEU A 105 5.90 2.75 14.99
CA LEU A 105 6.25 2.55 16.41
C LEU A 105 6.36 3.89 17.15
N THR A 106 7.03 4.86 16.53
CA THR A 106 7.25 6.22 17.01
C THR A 106 6.80 7.22 15.94
N ASP A 107 7.07 8.51 16.13
CA ASP A 107 6.80 9.55 15.13
C ASP A 107 7.76 9.44 13.94
N ASP A 108 7.55 8.41 13.12
CA ASP A 108 8.42 8.03 12.00
C ASP A 108 7.83 8.42 10.63
N ILE A 109 6.63 9.00 10.59
CA ILE A 109 6.01 9.50 9.37
C ILE A 109 6.32 10.98 9.26
N ILE A 110 7.25 11.32 8.38
CA ILE A 110 7.58 12.72 8.05
C ILE A 110 6.46 13.28 7.20
N ILE A 111 6.00 14.49 7.55
CA ILE A 111 4.96 15.23 6.83
C ILE A 111 5.51 16.63 6.52
N GLN A 112 5.57 16.96 5.24
CA GLN A 112 6.07 18.24 4.76
C GLN A 112 5.04 18.89 3.84
N THR A 113 4.68 20.14 4.09
CA THR A 113 3.83 20.91 3.18
C THR A 113 4.61 22.01 2.48
N PHE A 114 4.18 22.36 1.27
CA PHE A 114 4.78 23.41 0.46
C PHE A 114 3.68 24.29 -0.11
N ASP A 115 3.94 25.60 -0.15
CA ASP A 115 3.02 26.64 -0.62
C ASP A 115 1.71 26.64 0.18
N ASP A 116 1.75 26.29 1.47
CA ASP A 116 0.56 26.36 2.33
C ASP A 116 0.25 27.83 2.68
N PRO A 117 -1.00 28.31 2.52
CA PRO A 117 -1.36 29.68 2.88
C PRO A 117 -1.07 30.07 4.34
N ASN A 118 -0.99 29.09 5.25
CA ASN A 118 -0.69 29.29 6.67
C ASN A 118 0.80 29.11 7.00
N GLY A 119 1.63 28.86 5.99
CA GLY A 119 3.05 28.55 6.13
C GLY A 119 3.34 27.06 6.01
N ASP A 120 4.49 26.76 5.42
CA ASP A 120 4.97 25.39 5.24
C ASP A 120 5.15 24.68 6.58
N LEU A 121 4.65 23.45 6.66
CA LEU A 121 4.72 22.58 7.82
C LEU A 121 5.84 21.57 7.62
N ASP A 122 6.69 21.38 8.63
CA ASP A 122 7.60 20.25 8.76
C ASP A 122 7.30 19.55 10.09
N SER A 123 6.71 18.35 10.02
CA SER A 123 6.22 17.64 11.19
C SER A 123 6.38 16.14 11.08
N VAL A 124 6.13 15.44 12.18
CA VAL A 124 6.17 13.98 12.25
C VAL A 124 4.88 13.45 12.88
N ALA A 125 4.51 12.22 12.50
CA ALA A 125 3.32 11.55 13.02
C ALA A 125 3.54 10.05 13.22
N THR A 126 2.70 9.45 14.06
CA THR A 126 2.65 7.99 14.29
C THR A 126 1.67 7.24 13.39
N SER A 127 0.82 7.94 12.64
CA SER A 127 -0.22 7.31 11.84
C SER A 127 -0.53 8.08 10.57
N LEU A 128 -0.72 7.33 9.48
CA LEU A 128 -1.21 7.81 8.21
C LEU A 128 -2.50 7.07 7.87
N LYS A 129 -3.50 7.81 7.39
CA LYS A 129 -4.77 7.26 6.89
C LYS A 129 -4.86 7.53 5.39
N ILE A 130 -5.21 6.50 4.63
CA ILE A 130 -5.38 6.57 3.18
C ILE A 130 -6.82 6.13 2.89
N PRO A 131 -7.64 6.98 2.23
CA PRO A 131 -8.94 6.54 1.76
C PRO A 131 -8.74 5.52 0.65
N VAL A 132 -9.47 4.41 0.72
CA VAL A 132 -9.37 3.32 -0.24
C VAL A 132 -10.73 2.84 -0.69
N VAL A 133 -10.79 2.34 -1.92
CA VAL A 133 -11.95 1.61 -2.41
C VAL A 133 -12.12 0.34 -1.58
N LYS A 134 -13.30 -0.27 -1.65
CA LYS A 134 -13.57 -1.51 -0.92
C LYS A 134 -12.64 -2.62 -1.41
N LEU A 135 -11.69 -3.01 -0.56
CA LEU A 135 -10.73 -4.06 -0.86
C LEU A 135 -11.31 -5.43 -0.55
N SER A 136 -11.09 -6.40 -1.44
CA SER A 136 -11.36 -7.79 -1.12
C SER A 136 -10.40 -8.29 -0.04
N PRO A 137 -10.81 -9.27 0.80
CA PRO A 137 -9.93 -9.85 1.81
C PRO A 137 -8.60 -10.34 1.22
N ALA A 138 -8.66 -11.04 0.07
CA ALA A 138 -7.46 -11.53 -0.62
C ALA A 138 -6.51 -10.40 -1.05
N ARG A 139 -7.04 -9.25 -1.50
CA ARG A 139 -6.20 -8.10 -1.87
C ARG A 139 -5.54 -7.51 -0.62
N LEU A 140 -6.29 -7.33 0.46
CA LEU A 140 -5.74 -6.84 1.73
C LEU A 140 -4.65 -7.75 2.27
N ASP A 141 -4.86 -9.07 2.20
CA ASP A 141 -3.87 -10.04 2.69
C ASP A 141 -2.61 -10.05 1.82
N SER A 142 -2.75 -9.95 0.49
CA SER A 142 -1.59 -9.80 -0.41
C SER A 142 -0.78 -8.52 -0.14
N LEU A 143 -1.44 -7.43 0.26
CA LEU A 143 -0.75 -6.18 0.62
C LEU A 143 0.00 -6.31 1.95
N LYS A 144 -0.60 -6.99 2.94
CA LYS A 144 0.06 -7.33 4.21
C LYS A 144 1.28 -8.21 3.97
N GLU A 145 1.18 -9.18 3.07
CA GLU A 145 2.29 -10.08 2.71
C GLU A 145 3.43 -9.29 2.07
N ALA A 146 3.13 -8.40 1.11
CA ALA A 146 4.13 -7.51 0.51
C ALA A 146 4.86 -6.67 1.57
N PHE A 147 4.12 -6.03 2.48
CA PHE A 147 4.72 -5.22 3.54
C PHE A 147 5.56 -6.07 4.50
N THR A 148 5.10 -7.29 4.81
CA THR A 148 5.82 -8.21 5.70
C THR A 148 7.12 -8.70 5.04
N PHE A 149 7.08 -9.04 3.75
CA PHE A 149 8.25 -9.47 2.99
C PHE A 149 9.30 -8.36 2.94
N LEU A 150 8.90 -7.16 2.51
CA LEU A 150 9.79 -6.00 2.38
C LEU A 150 10.34 -5.58 3.75
N LYS A 151 9.51 -5.60 4.81
CA LYS A 151 9.99 -5.34 6.17
C LYS A 151 11.12 -6.27 6.61
N LYS A 152 11.08 -7.55 6.21
CA LYS A 152 12.12 -8.55 6.55
C LYS A 152 13.38 -8.40 5.71
N LYS A 153 13.26 -8.04 4.42
CA LYS A 153 14.40 -7.99 3.48
C LYS A 153 15.39 -6.87 3.76
N GLY A 154 14.93 -5.78 4.35
CA GLY A 154 15.82 -4.71 4.77
C GLY A 154 16.52 -4.92 6.12
N MET A 155 16.34 -6.05 6.81
CA MET A 155 17.06 -6.37 8.06
C MET A 155 18.40 -7.06 7.81
#